data_AF-A0ABD3WT72-F1
#
_entry.id   AF-A0ABD3WT72-F1
#
_cell.length_a   1.000
_cell.length_b   1.000
_cell.length_c   1.000
_cell.angle_alpha   90.00
_cell.angle_beta   90.00
_cell.angle_gamma   90.00
#
_symmetry.space_group_name_H-M   'P 1'
#
loop_
_entity.id
_entity.type
_entity.pdbx_description
1 polymer ?
#
loop_
_entity_poly.entity_id
_entity_poly.type
_entity_poly.pdbx_seq_one_letter_code
_entity_poly.pdbx_strand_id
1 'polypeptide(L)'
;MCIGLRYAKPDELDDLIAVSVESSRRTHPCPTSYLGGLVAALFTAYAIQARPIREWGKELVKTLSEAHQNLKEHDSCEKKIKKSWKIFIDKWEKYIKKREIANEGNDPVFPKHYGIKERDKTYEMWGFKGSSVLDHAPIIAYDAILAAGDNWKELCSRAMFYAGDSESTGMLAAGWYGAMFGYQGVQVNNYKELMYVDRLKEAGANLFLLTNLSPNKDIKMDIETFPEKTTDELKVCYEAAMVLSGAGDALGYKNGEWEFCHSGRKIHDELEKMGGIENVKVKSLNEWGQDTDIEKLYHMLAKNYKKCMGDMTGRAPGLTTQESCHQLKPGRPQGYCIPFNKRAGGCGAAMRAMCIGLRFPRPEELPHLIAVSVEAGRMTHHHPTGYLGSLAAALFTSYAIQ
;
A
#
# COMPACT_ATOMS: atom_id res chain seq x y z
N MET A 1 1.88 8.88 0.09
CA MET A 1 1.75 9.49 1.43
C MET A 1 3.07 9.96 2.02
N CYS A 2 4.10 9.11 2.15
CA CYS A 2 5.40 9.52 2.72
C CYS A 2 6.05 10.75 2.03
N ILE A 3 5.81 10.95 0.73
CA ILE A 3 6.21 12.16 0.00
C ILE A 3 5.57 13.41 0.63
N GLY A 4 4.28 13.35 0.98
CA GLY A 4 3.58 14.44 1.66
C GLY A 4 3.99 14.64 3.11
N LEU A 5 4.43 13.57 3.81
CA LEU A 5 5.09 13.72 5.10
C LEU A 5 6.42 14.45 4.94
N ARG A 6 7.22 14.10 3.92
CA ARG A 6 8.53 14.71 3.68
C ARG A 6 8.41 16.18 3.29
N TYR A 7 7.60 16.49 2.28
CA TYR A 7 7.43 17.83 1.71
C TYR A 7 6.16 18.49 2.26
N ALA A 8 6.04 18.51 3.60
CA ALA A 8 4.82 18.95 4.25
C ALA A 8 4.71 20.48 4.35
N LYS A 9 5.79 21.23 4.13
CA LYS A 9 5.79 22.68 4.28
C LYS A 9 5.16 23.37 3.06
N PRO A 10 4.41 24.48 3.23
CA PRO A 10 3.74 25.16 2.12
C PRO A 10 4.67 25.61 0.98
N ASP A 11 5.92 25.96 1.29
CA ASP A 11 6.95 26.37 0.33
C ASP A 11 7.58 25.20 -0.43
N GLU A 12 7.39 23.95 0.01
CA GLU A 12 7.85 22.73 -0.66
C GLU A 12 6.80 22.15 -1.64
N LEU A 13 5.73 22.89 -1.96
CA LEU A 13 4.62 22.38 -2.79
C LEU A 13 5.07 21.92 -4.18
N ASP A 14 5.97 22.66 -4.84
CA ASP A 14 6.48 22.31 -6.16
C ASP A 14 7.28 21.00 -6.13
N ASP A 15 8.10 20.81 -5.09
CA ASP A 15 8.86 19.57 -4.87
C ASP A 15 7.93 18.39 -4.57
N LEU A 16 6.90 18.59 -3.75
CA LEU A 16 5.87 17.59 -3.50
C LEU A 16 5.21 17.14 -4.81
N ILE A 17 4.81 18.10 -5.66
CA ILE A 17 4.16 17.82 -6.94
C ILE A 17 5.11 17.05 -7.85
N ALA A 18 6.34 17.54 -8.03
CA ALA A 18 7.33 16.92 -8.88
C ALA A 18 7.63 15.49 -8.43
N VAL A 19 7.99 15.28 -7.17
CA VAL A 19 8.40 13.96 -6.65
C VAL A 19 7.23 12.97 -6.66
N SER A 20 6.01 13.40 -6.33
CA SER A 20 4.84 12.51 -6.33
C SER A 20 4.43 12.06 -7.74
N VAL A 21 4.46 12.97 -8.72
CA VAL A 21 4.19 12.65 -10.12
C VAL A 21 5.28 11.75 -10.71
N GLU A 22 6.56 12.11 -10.51
CA GLU A 22 7.71 11.36 -11.01
C GLU A 22 7.79 9.95 -10.42
N SER A 23 7.57 9.81 -9.12
CA SER A 23 7.55 8.50 -8.46
C SER A 23 6.43 7.63 -9.01
N SER A 24 5.23 8.18 -9.17
CA SER A 24 4.06 7.40 -9.57
C SER A 24 4.08 7.02 -11.05
N ARG A 25 4.52 7.93 -11.94
CA ARG A 25 4.52 7.69 -13.38
C ARG A 25 5.49 6.58 -13.83
N ARG A 26 6.49 6.24 -13.01
CA ARG A 26 7.45 5.15 -13.29
C ARG A 26 6.78 3.79 -13.42
N THR A 27 5.73 3.53 -12.64
CA THR A 27 4.95 2.28 -12.69
C THR A 27 3.55 2.50 -13.26
N HIS A 28 3.04 3.73 -13.21
CA HIS A 28 1.70 4.10 -13.65
C HIS A 28 1.74 5.34 -14.57
N PRO A 29 2.16 5.20 -15.84
CA PRO A 29 2.37 6.34 -16.75
C PRO A 29 1.07 7.03 -17.22
N CYS A 30 -0.10 6.55 -16.77
CA CYS A 30 -1.39 7.17 -17.07
C CYS A 30 -1.71 8.32 -16.09
N PRO A 31 -2.16 9.50 -16.56
CA PRO A 31 -2.49 10.63 -15.69
C PRO A 31 -3.49 10.31 -14.59
N THR A 32 -4.56 9.59 -14.90
CA THR A 32 -5.56 9.21 -13.90
C THR A 32 -4.97 8.37 -12.76
N SER A 33 -3.84 7.70 -12.99
CA SER A 33 -3.16 6.89 -11.99
C SER A 33 -2.10 7.67 -11.22
N TYR A 34 -1.17 8.36 -11.90
CA TYR A 34 -0.11 9.09 -11.19
C TYR A 34 -0.66 10.31 -10.44
N LEU A 35 -1.76 10.92 -10.89
CA LEU A 35 -2.44 11.97 -10.16
C LEU A 35 -3.06 11.45 -8.86
N GLY A 36 -3.48 10.19 -8.80
CA GLY A 36 -3.87 9.55 -7.54
C GLY A 36 -2.73 9.52 -6.52
N GLY A 37 -1.49 9.28 -6.98
CA GLY A 37 -0.29 9.39 -6.15
C GLY A 37 -0.01 10.82 -5.66
N LEU A 38 -0.25 11.82 -6.51
CA LEU A 38 -0.21 13.23 -6.13
C LEU A 38 -1.27 13.55 -5.06
N VAL A 39 -2.53 13.13 -5.22
CA VAL A 39 -3.58 13.31 -4.19
C VAL A 39 -3.13 12.71 -2.86
N ALA A 40 -2.60 11.48 -2.88
CA ALA A 40 -2.13 10.81 -1.69
C ALA A 40 -1.01 11.58 -0.99
N ALA A 41 -0.09 12.22 -1.73
CA ALA A 41 0.94 13.08 -1.15
C ALA A 41 0.35 14.40 -0.63
N LEU A 42 -0.42 15.10 -1.46
CA LEU A 42 -0.95 16.42 -1.16
C LEU A 42 -1.88 16.42 0.06
N PHE A 43 -2.79 15.45 0.15
CA PHE A 43 -3.69 15.33 1.31
C PHE A 43 -2.96 14.92 2.58
N THR A 44 -1.85 14.18 2.46
CA THR A 44 -0.99 13.91 3.62
C THR A 44 -0.32 15.19 4.11
N ALA A 45 0.18 16.04 3.20
CA ALA A 45 0.72 17.35 3.57
C ALA A 45 -0.35 18.24 4.21
N TYR A 46 -1.56 18.29 3.64
CA TYR A 46 -2.68 19.05 4.22
C TYR A 46 -3.08 18.56 5.62
N ALA A 47 -3.05 17.26 5.85
CA ALA A 47 -3.29 16.67 7.17
C ALA A 47 -2.24 17.11 8.21
N ILE A 48 -0.95 17.08 7.83
CA ILE A 48 0.14 17.58 8.68
C ILE A 48 0.02 19.09 8.94
N GLN A 49 -0.40 19.84 7.92
CA GLN A 49 -0.65 21.27 8.00
C GLN A 49 -1.92 21.64 8.81
N ALA A 50 -2.65 20.65 9.33
CA ALA A 50 -3.92 20.83 10.02
C ALA A 50 -4.96 21.64 9.22
N ARG A 51 -4.94 21.53 7.88
CA ARG A 51 -5.95 22.19 7.04
C ARG A 51 -7.32 21.55 7.27
N PRO A 52 -8.42 22.35 7.30
CA PRO A 52 -9.76 21.79 7.43
C PRO A 52 -10.04 20.77 6.31
N ILE A 53 -10.48 19.56 6.69
CA ILE A 53 -10.66 18.44 5.76
C ILE A 53 -11.51 18.85 4.56
N ARG A 54 -12.60 19.60 4.79
CA ARG A 54 -13.53 20.11 3.76
C ARG A 54 -12.86 20.91 2.63
N GLU A 55 -11.68 21.47 2.86
CA GLU A 55 -10.96 22.32 1.90
C GLU A 55 -10.04 21.53 0.95
N TRP A 56 -9.68 20.29 1.28
CA TRP A 56 -8.64 19.57 0.54
C TRP A 56 -9.00 19.36 -0.93
N GLY A 57 -10.27 19.03 -1.20
CA GLY A 57 -10.79 18.83 -2.55
C GLY A 57 -10.70 20.09 -3.43
N LYS A 58 -11.12 21.26 -2.92
CA LYS A 58 -11.08 22.52 -3.69
C LYS A 58 -9.63 22.91 -4.02
N GLU A 59 -8.73 22.79 -3.05
CA GLU A 59 -7.32 23.13 -3.23
C GLU A 59 -6.65 22.18 -4.22
N LEU A 60 -6.97 20.89 -4.18
CA LEU A 60 -6.50 19.93 -5.18
C LEU A 60 -6.93 20.34 -6.60
N VAL A 61 -8.21 20.63 -6.82
CA VAL A 61 -8.72 20.99 -8.15
C VAL A 61 -8.04 22.27 -8.64
N LYS A 62 -7.82 23.25 -7.76
CA LYS A 62 -7.08 24.47 -8.08
C LYS A 62 -5.66 24.15 -8.55
N THR A 63 -4.88 23.44 -7.72
CA THR A 63 -3.49 23.05 -8.06
C THR A 63 -3.41 22.26 -9.36
N LEU A 64 -4.31 21.29 -9.56
CA LEU A 64 -4.34 20.48 -10.78
C LEU A 64 -4.73 21.27 -12.02
N SER A 65 -5.62 22.25 -11.88
CA SER A 65 -6.09 23.08 -13.00
C SER A 65 -5.00 24.06 -13.45
N GLU A 66 -4.29 24.68 -12.50
CA GLU A 66 -3.14 25.54 -12.80
C GLU A 66 -2.04 24.74 -13.50
N ALA A 67 -1.72 23.54 -13.00
CA ALA A 67 -0.75 22.64 -13.63
C ALA A 67 -1.21 22.18 -15.04
N HIS A 68 -2.49 21.88 -15.21
CA HIS A 68 -3.08 21.44 -16.49
C HIS A 68 -3.00 22.51 -17.58
N GLN A 69 -3.24 23.78 -17.23
CA GLN A 69 -3.19 24.91 -18.16
C GLN A 69 -1.78 25.13 -18.72
N ASN A 70 -0.75 24.81 -17.92
CA ASN A 70 0.65 24.93 -18.30
C ASN A 70 1.19 23.76 -19.15
N LEU A 71 0.40 22.70 -19.36
CA LEU A 71 0.78 21.59 -20.23
C LEU A 71 0.80 22.01 -21.71
N LYS A 72 1.98 21.94 -22.31
CA LYS A 72 2.18 22.14 -23.74
C LYS A 72 1.71 20.92 -24.54
N GLU A 73 1.23 21.16 -25.76
CA GLU A 73 0.76 20.13 -26.70
C GLU A 73 1.58 20.17 -27.99
N HIS A 74 2.67 19.41 -28.01
CA HIS A 74 3.59 19.27 -29.13
C HIS A 74 3.35 17.97 -29.90
N ASP A 75 2.78 16.94 -29.27
CA ASP A 75 2.52 15.66 -29.92
C ASP A 75 1.19 14.97 -29.53
N SER A 76 0.94 13.81 -30.15
CA SER A 76 -0.28 13.03 -29.91
C SER A 76 -0.34 12.39 -28.50
N CYS A 77 0.82 12.17 -27.86
CA CYS A 77 0.92 11.64 -26.51
C CYS A 77 0.51 12.71 -25.49
N GLU A 78 1.04 13.92 -25.62
CA GLU A 78 0.72 15.06 -24.78
C GLU A 78 -0.77 15.45 -24.86
N LYS A 79 -1.37 15.36 -26.06
CA LYS A 79 -2.82 15.52 -26.22
C LYS A 79 -3.63 14.49 -25.43
N LYS A 80 -3.19 13.22 -25.43
CA LYS A 80 -3.83 12.16 -24.63
C LYS A 80 -3.65 12.42 -23.13
N ILE A 81 -2.46 12.85 -22.72
CA ILE A 81 -2.16 13.20 -21.32
C ILE A 81 -3.09 14.31 -20.85
N LYS A 82 -3.16 15.42 -21.59
CA LYS A 82 -3.98 16.57 -21.23
C LYS A 82 -5.47 16.23 -21.17
N LYS A 83 -5.96 15.37 -22.08
CA LYS A 83 -7.33 14.86 -22.03
C LYS A 83 -7.59 14.00 -20.79
N SER A 84 -6.73 13.03 -20.50
CA SER A 84 -6.87 12.16 -19.32
C SER A 84 -6.76 12.93 -18.00
N TRP A 85 -5.92 13.96 -17.96
CA TRP A 85 -5.81 14.87 -16.82
C TRP A 85 -7.11 15.64 -16.58
N LYS A 86 -7.73 16.17 -17.65
CA LYS A 86 -9.03 16.85 -17.55
C LYS A 86 -10.12 15.92 -17.03
N ILE A 87 -10.15 14.65 -17.45
CA ILE A 87 -11.09 13.64 -16.93
C ILE A 87 -10.93 13.47 -15.42
N PHE A 88 -9.68 13.45 -14.92
CA PHE A 88 -9.41 13.36 -13.49
C PHE A 88 -9.94 14.60 -12.73
N ILE A 89 -9.66 15.81 -13.22
CA ILE A 89 -10.19 17.06 -12.65
C ILE A 89 -11.73 17.02 -12.59
N ASP A 90 -12.38 16.67 -13.70
CA ASP A 90 -13.86 16.67 -13.81
C ASP A 90 -14.50 15.71 -12.81
N LYS A 91 -13.84 14.59 -12.54
CA LYS A 91 -14.27 13.62 -11.55
C LYS A 91 -14.23 14.21 -10.13
N TRP A 92 -13.16 14.91 -9.78
CA TRP A 92 -13.01 15.59 -8.49
C TRP A 92 -13.99 16.75 -8.33
N GLU A 93 -14.16 17.58 -9.35
CA GLU A 93 -15.18 18.64 -9.37
C GLU A 93 -16.59 18.08 -9.14
N LYS A 94 -16.92 16.97 -9.81
CA LYS A 94 -18.19 16.27 -9.62
C LYS A 94 -18.36 15.78 -8.18
N TYR A 95 -17.32 15.23 -7.57
CA TYR A 95 -17.34 14.80 -6.17
C TYR A 95 -17.55 15.97 -5.20
N ILE A 96 -16.75 17.03 -5.35
CA ILE A 96 -16.81 18.26 -4.52
C ILE A 96 -18.21 18.87 -4.58
N LYS A 97 -18.78 18.98 -5.78
CA LYS A 97 -20.15 19.45 -5.98
C LYS A 97 -21.17 18.53 -5.32
N LYS A 98 -21.01 17.20 -5.41
CA LYS A 98 -21.91 16.22 -4.79
C LYS A 98 -21.92 16.30 -3.25
N ARG A 99 -20.82 16.75 -2.65
CA ARG A 99 -20.68 16.94 -1.20
C ARG A 99 -20.96 18.38 -0.75
N GLU A 100 -21.28 19.28 -1.68
CA GLU A 100 -21.55 20.70 -1.42
C GLU A 100 -20.38 21.49 -0.80
N ILE A 101 -19.14 21.00 -0.98
CA ILE A 101 -17.90 21.61 -0.46
C ILE A 101 -17.15 22.44 -1.51
N ALA A 102 -17.86 22.92 -2.54
CA ALA A 102 -17.28 23.79 -3.57
C ALA A 102 -17.09 25.24 -3.08
N ASN A 103 -17.98 25.69 -2.19
CA ASN A 103 -17.93 27.04 -1.62
C ASN A 103 -17.23 27.02 -0.26
N GLU A 104 -16.53 28.10 0.06
CA GLU A 104 -15.79 28.20 1.32
C GLU A 104 -16.72 28.17 2.54
N GLY A 105 -16.28 27.48 3.58
CA GLY A 105 -17.01 27.39 4.86
C GLY A 105 -18.19 26.40 4.86
N ASN A 106 -18.57 25.83 3.72
CA ASN A 106 -19.64 24.83 3.68
C ASN A 106 -19.22 23.51 4.35
N ASP A 107 -20.09 22.99 5.22
CA ASP A 107 -19.94 21.65 5.75
C ASP A 107 -20.38 20.60 4.72
N PRO A 108 -19.74 19.41 4.71
CA PRO A 108 -20.04 18.38 3.74
C PRO A 108 -21.45 17.80 3.94
N VAL A 109 -22.20 17.69 2.85
CA VAL A 109 -23.55 17.11 2.86
C VAL A 109 -23.51 15.65 2.42
N PHE A 110 -24.00 14.77 3.30
CA PHE A 110 -24.18 13.35 3.03
C PHE A 110 -25.66 12.99 2.84
N PRO A 111 -25.98 11.96 2.04
CA PRO A 111 -27.36 11.50 1.91
C PRO A 111 -27.97 11.10 3.27
N LYS A 112 -29.25 11.40 3.50
CA LYS A 112 -29.96 11.01 4.74
C LYS A 112 -29.91 9.51 5.02
N HIS A 113 -29.98 8.70 3.97
CA HIS A 113 -29.77 7.26 4.04
C HIS A 113 -28.44 6.94 3.34
N TYR A 114 -27.39 6.74 4.14
CA TYR A 114 -26.04 6.48 3.64
C TYR A 114 -25.37 5.33 4.41
N GLY A 115 -26.12 4.23 4.53
CA GLY A 115 -25.65 2.99 5.14
C GLY A 115 -24.77 2.19 4.18
N ILE A 116 -24.42 0.98 4.58
CA ILE A 116 -23.48 0.09 3.88
C ILE A 116 -23.87 -0.08 2.40
N LYS A 117 -25.14 -0.38 2.13
CA LYS A 117 -25.64 -0.64 0.77
C LYS A 117 -25.60 0.61 -0.12
N GLU A 118 -25.89 1.77 0.45
CA GLU A 118 -25.86 3.04 -0.28
C GLU A 118 -24.43 3.50 -0.55
N ARG A 119 -23.51 3.22 0.38
CA ARG A 119 -22.07 3.45 0.21
C ARG A 119 -21.48 2.54 -0.87
N ASP A 120 -21.71 1.23 -0.81
CA ASP A 120 -21.23 0.27 -1.83
C ASP A 120 -21.63 0.73 -3.25
N LYS A 121 -22.92 1.06 -3.45
CA LYS A 121 -23.41 1.61 -4.73
C LYS A 121 -22.73 2.93 -5.12
N THR A 122 -22.46 3.79 -4.15
CA THR A 122 -21.82 5.08 -4.41
C THR A 122 -20.35 4.92 -4.77
N TYR A 123 -19.65 3.99 -4.12
CA TYR A 123 -18.24 3.72 -4.35
C TYR A 123 -18.03 3.02 -5.69
N GLU A 124 -18.93 2.12 -6.08
CA GLU A 124 -18.98 1.55 -7.43
C GLU A 124 -19.15 2.64 -8.50
N MET A 125 -19.93 3.70 -8.27
CA MET A 125 -20.02 4.81 -9.24
C MET A 125 -18.70 5.58 -9.43
N TRP A 126 -17.81 5.57 -8.44
CA TRP A 126 -16.51 6.22 -8.54
C TRP A 126 -15.47 5.34 -9.23
N GLY A 127 -15.56 4.02 -9.12
CA GLY A 127 -14.72 3.07 -9.85
C GLY A 127 -15.39 2.56 -11.13
N PHE A 128 -14.90 2.92 -12.31
CA PHE A 128 -15.44 2.34 -13.56
C PHE A 128 -14.66 1.10 -14.00
N LYS A 129 -15.30 0.23 -14.79
CA LYS A 129 -14.67 -0.99 -15.34
C LYS A 129 -13.45 -0.62 -16.18
N GLY A 130 -12.26 -1.09 -15.77
CA GLY A 130 -10.99 -0.77 -16.41
C GLY A 130 -10.29 0.50 -15.91
N SER A 131 -10.86 1.21 -14.91
CA SER A 131 -10.15 2.27 -14.19
C SER A 131 -9.08 1.71 -13.26
N SER A 132 -8.01 2.48 -13.08
CA SER A 132 -7.03 2.20 -12.04
C SER A 132 -7.64 2.48 -10.66
N VAL A 133 -7.30 1.67 -9.67
CA VAL A 133 -7.64 1.89 -8.26
C VAL A 133 -7.26 3.31 -7.82
N LEU A 134 -6.11 3.80 -8.28
CA LEU A 134 -5.58 5.12 -7.96
C LEU A 134 -6.48 6.27 -8.43
N ASP A 135 -7.41 6.02 -9.35
CA ASP A 135 -8.37 7.02 -9.83
C ASP A 135 -9.56 7.25 -8.86
N HIS A 136 -9.88 6.28 -8.00
CA HIS A 136 -11.07 6.35 -7.15
C HIS A 136 -10.82 6.09 -5.66
N ALA A 137 -9.78 5.33 -5.32
CA ALA A 137 -9.43 5.10 -3.92
C ALA A 137 -9.20 6.41 -3.13
N PRO A 138 -8.51 7.44 -3.66
CA PRO A 138 -8.38 8.70 -2.94
C PRO A 138 -9.70 9.44 -2.71
N ILE A 139 -10.67 9.34 -3.63
CA ILE A 139 -12.00 9.94 -3.46
C ILE A 139 -12.76 9.24 -2.32
N ILE A 140 -12.75 7.90 -2.30
CA ILE A 140 -13.45 7.11 -1.26
C ILE A 140 -12.79 7.31 0.10
N ALA A 141 -11.46 7.30 0.17
CA ALA A 141 -10.72 7.59 1.39
C ALA A 141 -11.03 9.01 1.92
N TYR A 142 -11.17 9.98 1.01
CA TYR A 142 -11.47 11.36 1.37
C TYR A 142 -12.92 11.49 1.86
N ASP A 143 -13.86 10.81 1.19
CA ASP A 143 -15.25 10.70 1.62
C ASP A 143 -15.38 10.13 3.04
N ALA A 144 -14.57 9.11 3.36
CA ALA A 144 -14.55 8.47 4.65
C ALA A 144 -14.04 9.41 5.75
N ILE A 145 -12.86 10.03 5.58
CA ILE A 145 -12.31 10.92 6.61
C ILE A 145 -13.12 12.21 6.76
N LEU A 146 -13.70 12.72 5.67
CA LEU A 146 -14.60 13.87 5.67
C LEU A 146 -15.89 13.61 6.47
N ALA A 147 -16.39 12.37 6.46
CA ALA A 147 -17.56 11.97 7.24
C ALA A 147 -17.22 11.59 8.68
N ALA A 148 -16.08 10.93 8.89
CA ALA A 148 -15.72 10.32 10.16
C ALA A 148 -15.08 11.33 11.14
N GLY A 149 -14.35 12.32 10.64
CA GLY A 149 -13.54 13.20 11.49
C GLY A 149 -12.55 12.38 12.32
N ASP A 150 -12.57 12.61 13.64
CA ASP A 150 -11.73 11.90 14.62
C ASP A 150 -12.32 10.55 15.08
N ASN A 151 -13.39 10.05 14.46
CA ASN A 151 -13.99 8.77 14.81
C ASN A 151 -13.39 7.60 14.02
N TRP A 152 -12.39 6.92 14.60
CA TRP A 152 -11.72 5.76 13.99
C TRP A 152 -12.69 4.66 13.53
N LYS A 153 -13.68 4.31 14.35
CA LYS A 153 -14.65 3.26 14.03
C LYS A 153 -15.49 3.61 12.80
N GLU A 154 -15.93 4.86 12.69
CA GLU A 154 -16.67 5.33 11.52
C GLU A 154 -15.78 5.43 10.28
N LEU A 155 -14.51 5.81 10.44
CA LEU A 155 -13.52 5.79 9.37
C LEU A 155 -13.36 4.37 8.80
N CYS A 156 -13.13 3.37 9.66
CA CYS A 156 -12.98 1.98 9.23
C CYS A 156 -14.25 1.46 8.54
N SER A 157 -15.42 1.74 9.10
CA SER A 157 -16.74 1.40 8.52
C SER A 157 -16.95 1.93 7.11
N ARG A 158 -16.32 3.06 6.76
CA ARG A 158 -16.44 3.69 5.44
C ARG A 158 -15.32 3.32 4.48
N ALA A 159 -14.08 3.34 4.95
CA ALA A 159 -12.89 3.19 4.11
C ALA A 159 -12.36 1.76 4.04
N MET A 160 -12.59 0.92 5.05
CA MET A 160 -12.00 -0.42 5.12
C MET A 160 -13.03 -1.54 5.00
N PHE A 161 -14.32 -1.24 5.27
CA PHE A 161 -15.38 -2.26 5.32
C PHE A 161 -16.49 -1.98 4.31
N TYR A 162 -16.14 -1.99 3.02
CA TYR A 162 -17.10 -1.81 1.93
C TYR A 162 -16.78 -2.76 0.76
N ALA A 163 -17.72 -2.88 -0.18
CA ALA A 163 -17.52 -3.68 -1.38
C ALA A 163 -16.56 -3.01 -2.39
N GLY A 164 -15.33 -3.51 -2.51
CA GLY A 164 -14.36 -3.01 -3.49
C GLY A 164 -12.91 -3.22 -3.05
N ASP A 165 -12.02 -2.34 -3.53
CA ASP A 165 -10.61 -2.27 -3.10
C ASP A 165 -10.51 -1.50 -1.78
N SER A 166 -10.87 -2.21 -0.71
CA SER A 166 -10.92 -1.68 0.66
C SER A 166 -9.55 -1.50 1.30
N GLU A 167 -8.54 -2.22 0.82
CA GLU A 167 -7.16 -2.16 1.29
C GLU A 167 -6.49 -0.86 0.86
N SER A 168 -6.59 -0.47 -0.42
CA SER A 168 -5.97 0.76 -0.93
C SER A 168 -6.63 2.01 -0.35
N THR A 169 -7.95 1.98 -0.17
CA THR A 169 -8.73 3.06 0.46
C THR A 169 -8.47 3.14 1.96
N GLY A 170 -8.44 2.00 2.65
CA GLY A 170 -8.06 1.90 4.06
C GLY A 170 -6.67 2.46 4.31
N MET A 171 -5.69 2.11 3.47
CA MET A 171 -4.32 2.60 3.53
C MET A 171 -4.24 4.14 3.50
N LEU A 172 -4.98 4.77 2.58
CA LEU A 172 -5.01 6.24 2.43
C LEU A 172 -5.75 6.91 3.60
N ALA A 173 -6.96 6.44 3.90
CA ALA A 173 -7.82 7.05 4.91
C ALA A 173 -7.18 6.98 6.31
N ALA A 174 -6.64 5.82 6.68
CA ALA A 174 -5.98 5.63 7.97
C ALA A 174 -4.65 6.39 8.05
N GLY A 175 -3.92 6.51 6.95
CA GLY A 175 -2.72 7.33 6.88
C GLY A 175 -3.00 8.80 7.14
N TRP A 176 -4.02 9.35 6.49
CA TRP A 176 -4.46 10.73 6.72
C TRP A 176 -5.02 10.93 8.13
N TYR A 177 -5.77 9.96 8.66
CA TYR A 177 -6.22 9.97 10.05
C TYR A 177 -5.04 10.02 11.02
N GLY A 178 -4.01 9.20 10.81
CA GLY A 178 -2.79 9.21 11.63
C GLY A 178 -2.03 10.53 11.57
N ALA A 179 -1.93 11.14 10.37
CA ALA A 179 -1.33 12.45 10.19
C ALA A 179 -2.12 13.56 10.92
N MET A 180 -3.45 13.44 10.99
CA MET A 180 -4.32 14.42 11.64
C MET A 180 -4.46 14.22 13.15
N PHE A 181 -4.58 12.99 13.63
CA PHE A 181 -5.04 12.68 14.99
C PHE A 181 -4.09 11.76 15.76
N GLY A 182 -2.95 11.39 15.18
CA GLY A 182 -2.05 10.41 15.79
C GLY A 182 -2.76 9.06 15.95
N TYR A 183 -2.72 8.50 17.17
CA TYR A 183 -3.42 7.26 17.53
C TYR A 183 -4.72 7.50 18.32
N GLN A 184 -5.24 8.73 18.35
CA GLN A 184 -6.45 9.05 19.10
C GLN A 184 -7.61 8.13 18.70
N GLY A 185 -8.28 7.52 19.67
CA GLY A 185 -9.42 6.62 19.42
C GLY A 185 -9.10 5.30 18.71
N VAL A 186 -7.84 5.02 18.36
CA VAL A 186 -7.44 3.78 17.67
C VAL A 186 -7.14 2.68 18.70
N GLN A 187 -7.80 1.54 18.57
CA GLN A 187 -7.55 0.41 19.45
C GLN A 187 -6.17 -0.20 19.18
N VAL A 188 -5.41 -0.46 20.24
CA VAL A 188 -4.01 -0.93 20.17
C VAL A 188 -3.88 -2.22 19.36
N ASN A 189 -4.85 -3.13 19.45
CA ASN A 189 -4.87 -4.38 18.68
C ASN A 189 -5.04 -4.17 17.16
N ASN A 190 -5.51 -3.02 16.71
CA ASN A 190 -5.63 -2.72 15.28
C ASN A 190 -4.26 -2.45 14.63
N TYR A 191 -3.18 -2.21 15.38
CA TYR A 191 -1.87 -1.90 14.78
C TYR A 191 -0.65 -2.46 15.51
N LYS A 192 -0.77 -2.86 16.78
CA LYS A 192 0.38 -3.31 17.59
C LYS A 192 1.10 -4.52 17.00
N GLU A 193 0.36 -5.46 16.44
CA GLU A 193 0.90 -6.68 15.83
C GLU A 193 1.03 -6.54 14.30
N LEU A 194 0.97 -5.33 13.76
CA LEU A 194 1.17 -5.09 12.34
C LEU A 194 2.59 -5.51 11.92
N MET A 195 2.67 -6.18 10.77
CA MET A 195 3.95 -6.53 10.16
C MET A 195 4.78 -5.26 9.91
N TYR A 196 6.05 -5.28 10.32
CA TYR A 196 6.98 -4.15 10.22
C TYR A 196 6.60 -2.89 11.01
N VAL A 197 5.73 -3.00 12.04
CA VAL A 197 5.31 -1.84 12.85
C VAL A 197 6.49 -0.99 13.35
N ASP A 198 7.58 -1.61 13.81
CA ASP A 198 8.75 -0.86 14.30
C ASP A 198 9.49 -0.12 13.19
N ARG A 199 9.61 -0.74 12.00
CA ARG A 199 10.20 -0.08 10.81
C ARG A 199 9.33 1.07 10.31
N LEU A 200 8.01 0.94 10.40
CA LEU A 200 7.07 2.00 10.03
C LEU A 200 7.16 3.19 10.99
N LYS A 201 7.27 2.92 12.30
CA LYS A 201 7.53 3.97 13.31
C LYS A 201 8.86 4.67 13.05
N GLU A 202 9.93 3.90 12.85
CA GLU A 202 11.26 4.45 12.56
C GLU A 202 11.26 5.31 11.29
N ALA A 203 10.61 4.84 10.22
CA ALA A 203 10.45 5.61 8.99
C ALA A 203 9.67 6.91 9.22
N GLY A 204 8.58 6.89 9.98
CA GLY A 204 7.82 8.08 10.35
C GLY A 204 8.65 9.09 11.15
N ALA A 205 9.38 8.61 12.16
CA ALA A 205 10.28 9.44 12.96
C ALA A 205 11.40 10.08 12.11
N ASN A 206 11.98 9.32 11.17
CA ASN A 206 13.01 9.84 10.27
C ASN A 206 12.46 10.87 9.28
N LEU A 207 11.24 10.67 8.76
CA LEU A 207 10.55 11.66 7.92
C LEU A 207 10.30 12.96 8.69
N PHE A 208 9.86 12.87 9.95
CA PHE A 208 9.68 14.02 10.82
C PHE A 208 10.98 14.82 10.98
N LEU A 209 12.10 14.13 11.20
CA LEU A 209 13.41 14.79 11.27
C LEU A 209 13.76 15.46 9.93
N LEU A 210 13.63 14.75 8.80
CA LEU A 210 13.98 15.27 7.48
C LEU A 210 13.18 16.51 7.07
N THR A 211 11.91 16.59 7.43
CA THR A 211 11.06 17.77 7.14
C THR A 211 11.46 18.98 7.99
N ASN A 212 11.95 18.75 9.21
CA ASN A 212 12.22 19.82 10.18
C ASN A 212 13.71 20.19 10.31
N LEU A 213 14.61 19.51 9.59
CA LEU A 213 16.02 19.87 9.49
C LEU A 213 16.20 21.03 8.50
N SER A 214 16.73 22.17 8.97
CA SER A 214 17.10 23.29 8.09
C SER A 214 18.47 23.05 7.42
N PRO A 215 18.67 23.37 6.13
CA PRO A 215 19.97 23.24 5.46
C PRO A 215 21.05 24.22 5.95
N ASN A 216 20.66 25.30 6.65
CA ASN A 216 21.58 26.34 7.12
C ASN A 216 21.62 26.41 8.65
N LYS A 217 22.83 26.65 9.15
CA LYS A 217 23.31 26.61 10.55
C LYS A 217 22.39 27.26 11.60
N ASP A 218 22.56 26.75 12.82
CA ASP A 218 21.86 26.99 14.08
C ASP A 218 20.59 26.15 14.25
N ILE A 219 20.66 25.21 15.20
CA ILE A 219 19.57 24.32 15.61
C ILE A 219 18.50 25.16 16.31
N LYS A 220 17.71 25.88 15.54
CA LYS A 220 16.35 26.22 15.88
C LYS A 220 15.49 25.49 14.85
N MET A 221 14.72 24.51 15.32
CA MET A 221 13.66 23.95 14.51
C MET A 221 12.69 25.10 14.23
N ASP A 222 12.70 25.64 13.01
CA ASP A 222 11.60 26.45 12.50
C ASP A 222 10.42 25.50 12.27
N ILE A 223 9.80 25.10 13.38
CA ILE A 223 8.48 24.52 13.39
C ILE A 223 7.59 25.73 13.14
N GLU A 224 7.27 26.00 11.87
CA GLU A 224 6.06 26.76 11.58
C GLU A 224 4.93 25.99 12.24
N THR A 225 4.56 26.44 13.44
CA THR A 225 3.56 25.80 14.27
C THR A 225 2.25 25.85 13.52
N PHE A 226 1.87 24.73 12.90
CA PHE A 226 0.49 24.46 12.56
C PHE A 226 -0.29 24.52 13.88
N PRO A 227 -1.25 25.44 14.04
CA PRO A 227 -1.52 26.16 15.30
C PRO A 227 -2.06 25.36 16.51
N GLU A 228 -1.95 24.03 16.56
CA GLU A 228 -2.58 23.21 17.62
C GLU A 228 -1.72 22.06 18.19
N LYS A 229 -0.53 21.75 17.66
CA LYS A 229 0.27 20.60 18.10
C LYS A 229 1.68 20.97 18.58
N THR A 230 2.10 20.39 19.69
CA THR A 230 3.49 20.37 20.15
C THR A 230 4.39 19.58 19.19
N THR A 231 5.70 19.79 19.28
CA THR A 231 6.71 19.04 18.52
C THR A 231 6.58 17.52 18.70
N ASP A 232 6.32 17.08 19.93
CA ASP A 232 6.17 15.66 20.25
C ASP A 232 4.87 15.08 19.67
N GLU A 233 3.77 15.81 19.75
CA GLU A 233 2.50 15.41 19.12
C GLU A 233 2.63 15.33 17.60
N LEU A 234 3.36 16.26 16.97
CA LEU A 234 3.61 16.23 15.54
C LEU A 234 4.45 15.03 15.13
N LYS A 235 5.49 14.69 15.90
CA LYS A 235 6.28 13.47 15.70
C LYS A 235 5.40 12.22 15.78
N VAL A 236 4.52 12.15 16.78
CA VAL A 236 3.55 11.04 16.92
C VAL A 236 2.63 10.95 15.69
N CYS A 237 2.20 12.08 15.11
CA CYS A 237 1.39 12.08 13.89
C CYS A 237 2.14 11.50 12.68
N TYR A 238 3.44 11.77 12.54
CA TYR A 238 4.27 11.18 11.47
C TYR A 238 4.42 9.66 11.63
N GLU A 239 4.68 9.18 12.85
CA GLU A 239 4.75 7.76 13.15
C GLU A 239 3.39 7.07 12.92
N ALA A 240 2.32 7.68 13.42
CA ALA A 240 0.96 7.18 13.24
C ALA A 240 0.53 7.16 11.78
N ALA A 241 0.86 8.17 10.98
CA ALA A 241 0.55 8.18 9.56
C ALA A 241 1.15 6.96 8.83
N MET A 242 2.38 6.57 9.15
CA MET A 242 3.03 5.40 8.56
C MET A 242 2.44 4.08 9.07
N VAL A 243 2.24 3.96 10.39
CA VAL A 243 1.71 2.74 11.02
C VAL A 243 0.25 2.50 10.67
N LEU A 244 -0.59 3.52 10.80
CA LEU A 244 -2.03 3.41 10.53
C LEU A 244 -2.30 3.21 9.04
N SER A 245 -1.43 3.69 8.14
CA SER A 245 -1.50 3.29 6.73
C SER A 245 -1.45 1.78 6.54
N GLY A 246 -0.44 1.12 7.13
CA GLY A 246 -0.32 -0.33 7.06
C GLY A 246 -1.42 -1.05 7.83
N ALA A 247 -1.92 -0.47 8.93
CA ALA A 247 -3.06 -1.01 9.65
C ALA A 247 -4.36 -0.95 8.81
N GLY A 248 -4.60 0.18 8.13
CA GLY A 248 -5.77 0.38 7.28
C GLY A 248 -5.80 -0.58 6.09
N ASP A 249 -4.65 -0.79 5.44
CA ASP A 249 -4.45 -1.83 4.44
C ASP A 249 -4.81 -3.22 4.99
N ALA A 250 -4.18 -3.61 6.11
CA ALA A 250 -4.38 -4.93 6.69
C ALA A 250 -5.81 -5.18 7.21
N LEU A 251 -6.49 -4.14 7.70
CA LEU A 251 -7.89 -4.20 8.14
C LEU A 251 -8.84 -4.38 6.96
N GLY A 252 -8.64 -3.67 5.85
CA GLY A 252 -9.45 -3.85 4.63
C GLY A 252 -9.18 -5.19 3.96
N TYR A 253 -7.92 -5.62 3.92
CA TYR A 253 -7.49 -6.87 3.29
C TYR A 253 -7.92 -8.14 4.05
N LYS A 254 -7.84 -8.11 5.39
CA LYS A 254 -8.05 -9.24 6.32
C LYS A 254 -7.40 -10.55 5.81
N ASN A 255 -6.08 -10.53 5.63
CA ASN A 255 -5.31 -11.69 5.16
C ASN A 255 -5.84 -12.31 3.85
N GLY A 256 -6.47 -11.51 2.99
CA GLY A 256 -7.04 -11.93 1.70
C GLY A 256 -8.48 -12.43 1.78
N GLU A 257 -9.09 -12.52 2.97
CA GLU A 257 -10.48 -12.99 3.09
C GLU A 257 -11.49 -11.94 2.61
N TRP A 258 -11.14 -10.66 2.67
CA TRP A 258 -12.01 -9.55 2.26
C TRP A 258 -11.57 -8.87 0.96
N GLU A 259 -10.38 -9.21 0.46
CA GLU A 259 -9.88 -8.74 -0.84
C GLU A 259 -10.92 -9.04 -1.94
N PHE A 260 -11.35 -8.01 -2.65
CA PHE A 260 -12.39 -8.07 -3.69
C PHE A 260 -13.76 -8.61 -3.24
N CYS A 261 -14.09 -8.55 -1.95
CA CYS A 261 -15.43 -8.90 -1.49
C CYS A 261 -16.46 -7.92 -2.07
N HIS A 262 -17.44 -8.43 -2.82
CA HIS A 262 -18.46 -7.62 -3.49
C HIS A 262 -19.68 -7.29 -2.61
N SER A 263 -19.55 -7.40 -1.28
CA SER A 263 -20.64 -7.10 -0.35
C SER A 263 -20.11 -6.52 0.96
N GLY A 264 -20.27 -5.21 1.15
CA GLY A 264 -19.96 -4.56 2.42
C GLY A 264 -20.79 -5.15 3.57
N ARG A 265 -22.05 -5.54 3.31
CA ARG A 265 -22.91 -6.16 4.34
C ARG A 265 -22.28 -7.46 4.88
N LYS A 266 -21.72 -8.30 4.00
CA LYS A 266 -21.03 -9.52 4.40
C LYS A 266 -19.81 -9.22 5.27
N ILE A 267 -19.00 -8.23 4.88
CA ILE A 267 -17.84 -7.78 5.68
C ILE A 267 -18.31 -7.35 7.07
N HIS A 268 -19.35 -6.52 7.15
CA HIS A 268 -19.91 -6.05 8.41
C HIS A 268 -20.50 -7.16 9.28
N ASP A 269 -21.18 -8.16 8.69
CA ASP A 269 -21.70 -9.32 9.43
C ASP A 269 -20.58 -10.17 10.01
N GLU A 270 -19.48 -10.35 9.28
CA GLU A 270 -18.30 -11.05 9.79
C GLU A 270 -17.59 -10.23 10.87
N LEU A 271 -17.44 -8.92 10.66
CA LEU A 271 -16.86 -8.01 11.65
C LEU A 271 -17.66 -8.04 12.96
N GLU A 272 -19.00 -8.08 12.89
CA GLU A 272 -19.86 -8.20 14.06
C GLU A 272 -19.64 -9.54 14.80
N LYS A 273 -19.52 -10.65 14.08
CA LYS A 273 -19.17 -11.96 14.66
C LYS A 273 -17.78 -11.98 15.29
N MET A 274 -16.86 -11.13 14.82
CA MET A 274 -15.54 -10.93 15.40
C MET A 274 -15.54 -10.01 16.63
N GLY A 275 -16.71 -9.48 17.03
CA GLY A 275 -16.84 -8.55 18.16
C GLY A 275 -16.65 -7.08 17.80
N GLY A 276 -16.72 -6.73 16.50
CA GLY A 276 -16.50 -5.37 16.02
C GLY A 276 -15.02 -4.98 15.89
N ILE A 277 -14.76 -3.80 15.33
CA ILE A 277 -13.40 -3.28 15.06
C ILE A 277 -12.52 -3.23 16.32
N GLU A 278 -13.14 -2.97 17.47
CA GLU A 278 -12.48 -2.94 18.78
C GLU A 278 -11.76 -4.25 19.12
N ASN A 279 -12.20 -5.37 18.55
CA ASN A 279 -11.68 -6.71 18.81
C ASN A 279 -10.84 -7.28 17.66
N VAL A 280 -10.76 -6.57 16.53
CA VAL A 280 -9.96 -7.02 15.39
C VAL A 280 -8.48 -6.90 15.71
N LYS A 281 -7.77 -8.01 15.62
CA LYS A 281 -6.32 -8.07 15.69
C LYS A 281 -5.76 -8.10 14.28
N VAL A 282 -5.03 -7.05 13.89
CA VAL A 282 -4.23 -7.10 12.67
C VAL A 282 -3.12 -8.11 12.90
N LYS A 283 -3.16 -9.20 12.13
CA LYS A 283 -2.15 -10.26 12.25
C LYS A 283 -0.90 -9.85 11.51
N SER A 284 0.25 -9.99 12.16
CA SER A 284 1.49 -10.05 11.42
C SER A 284 1.50 -11.32 10.57
N LEU A 285 1.86 -11.22 9.29
CA LEU A 285 2.30 -12.34 8.48
C LEU A 285 3.70 -12.80 8.94
N ASN A 286 3.85 -13.07 10.25
CA ASN A 286 5.05 -13.64 10.84
C ASN A 286 5.30 -15.07 10.32
N GLU A 287 4.41 -15.65 9.51
CA GLU A 287 4.67 -16.93 8.86
C GLU A 287 5.86 -16.87 7.91
N TRP A 288 6.22 -15.72 7.30
CA TRP A 288 7.44 -15.56 6.51
C TRP A 288 8.58 -14.93 7.32
N GLY A 289 8.72 -15.36 8.58
CA GLY A 289 9.43 -14.67 9.65
C GLY A 289 10.79 -14.04 9.29
N GLN A 290 11.26 -13.16 10.18
CA GLN A 290 12.68 -12.83 10.27
C GLN A 290 13.54 -14.02 10.74
N ASP A 291 13.07 -15.26 10.51
CA ASP A 291 13.74 -16.49 10.93
C ASP A 291 15.10 -16.51 10.23
N THR A 292 16.15 -16.27 11.02
CA THR A 292 17.55 -16.52 10.62
C THR A 292 17.83 -18.02 10.52
N ASP A 293 16.88 -18.85 10.95
CA ASP A 293 16.94 -20.30 10.80
C ASP A 293 16.54 -20.71 9.37
N ILE A 294 17.57 -20.92 8.56
CA ILE A 294 17.45 -21.29 7.16
C ILE A 294 16.76 -22.65 6.95
N GLU A 295 16.84 -23.57 7.92
CA GLU A 295 16.24 -24.90 7.84
C GLU A 295 14.71 -24.80 7.91
N LYS A 296 14.19 -23.97 8.81
CA LYS A 296 12.75 -23.68 8.89
C LYS A 296 12.23 -23.04 7.61
N LEU A 297 13.00 -22.12 7.02
CA LEU A 297 12.66 -21.52 5.74
C LEU A 297 12.56 -22.58 4.64
N TYR A 298 13.44 -23.57 4.61
CA TYR A 298 13.35 -24.67 3.65
C TYR A 298 12.07 -25.50 3.83
N HIS A 299 11.72 -25.84 5.07
CA HIS A 299 10.47 -26.54 5.35
C HIS A 299 9.22 -25.73 4.94
N MET A 300 9.26 -24.42 5.13
CA MET A 300 8.20 -23.51 4.74
C MET A 300 8.05 -23.39 3.23
N LEU A 301 9.17 -23.24 2.50
CA LEU A 301 9.19 -23.25 1.03
C LEU A 301 8.60 -24.56 0.50
N ALA A 302 9.02 -25.71 1.04
CA ALA A 302 8.49 -26.99 0.61
C ALA A 302 6.99 -27.14 0.90
N LYS A 303 6.51 -26.68 2.06
CA LYS A 303 5.09 -26.65 2.41
C LYS A 303 4.29 -25.80 1.41
N ASN A 304 4.77 -24.60 1.10
CA ASN A 304 4.09 -23.68 0.20
C ASN A 304 4.14 -24.13 -1.26
N TYR A 305 5.26 -24.66 -1.74
CA TYR A 305 5.34 -25.28 -3.07
C TYR A 305 4.34 -26.43 -3.22
N LYS A 306 4.23 -27.29 -2.20
CA LYS A 306 3.27 -28.40 -2.23
C LYS A 306 1.82 -27.91 -2.18
N LYS A 307 1.52 -26.92 -1.34
CA LYS A 307 0.18 -26.33 -1.20
C LYS A 307 -0.27 -25.65 -2.51
N CYS A 308 0.58 -24.82 -3.11
CA CYS A 308 0.21 -24.05 -4.31
C CYS A 308 0.00 -24.90 -5.57
N MET A 309 0.44 -26.18 -5.57
CA MET A 309 0.10 -27.09 -6.66
C MET A 309 -1.41 -27.31 -6.81
N GLY A 310 -2.19 -27.15 -5.73
CA GLY A 310 -3.66 -27.18 -5.80
C GLY A 310 -4.25 -26.09 -6.70
N ASP A 311 -3.56 -24.95 -6.81
CA ASP A 311 -4.02 -23.78 -7.58
C ASP A 311 -3.61 -23.85 -9.07
N MET A 312 -2.90 -24.92 -9.48
CA MET A 312 -2.32 -25.04 -10.82
C MET A 312 -3.25 -25.67 -11.86
N THR A 313 -4.50 -25.96 -11.51
CA THR A 313 -5.51 -26.48 -12.45
C THR A 313 -5.67 -25.54 -13.65
N GLY A 314 -5.52 -26.07 -14.87
CA GLY A 314 -5.59 -25.27 -16.10
C GLY A 314 -4.37 -24.37 -16.37
N ARG A 315 -3.31 -24.46 -15.55
CA ARG A 315 -2.05 -23.72 -15.71
C ARG A 315 -0.93 -24.66 -16.16
N ALA A 316 0.17 -24.10 -16.67
CA ALA A 316 1.34 -24.85 -17.12
C ALA A 316 2.57 -24.59 -16.21
N PRO A 317 2.61 -25.09 -14.96
CA PRO A 317 3.75 -24.89 -14.06
C PRO A 317 5.01 -25.67 -14.47
N GLY A 318 4.89 -26.60 -15.43
CA GLY A 318 5.95 -27.49 -15.93
C GLY A 318 5.96 -28.85 -15.23
N LEU A 319 6.11 -29.93 -16.02
CA LEU A 319 6.04 -31.32 -15.52
C LEU A 319 7.07 -31.60 -14.43
N THR A 320 8.33 -31.16 -14.62
CA THR A 320 9.39 -31.34 -13.63
C THR A 320 9.05 -30.70 -12.29
N THR A 321 8.42 -29.52 -12.30
CA THR A 321 8.00 -28.85 -11.06
C THR A 321 6.88 -29.61 -10.38
N GLN A 322 5.87 -30.07 -11.13
CA GLN A 322 4.75 -30.83 -10.59
C GLN A 322 5.24 -32.13 -9.93
N GLU A 323 6.08 -32.90 -10.62
CA GLU A 323 6.67 -34.14 -10.11
C GLU A 323 7.52 -33.91 -8.87
N SER A 324 8.34 -32.85 -8.87
CA SER A 324 9.20 -32.49 -7.74
C SER A 324 8.38 -32.06 -6.53
N CYS A 325 7.38 -31.20 -6.73
CA CYS A 325 6.49 -30.74 -5.65
C CYS A 325 5.67 -31.88 -5.05
N HIS A 326 5.29 -32.88 -5.85
CA HIS A 326 4.62 -34.08 -5.36
C HIS A 326 5.51 -34.88 -4.39
N GLN A 327 6.82 -34.96 -4.68
CA GLN A 327 7.82 -35.69 -3.90
C GLN A 327 8.18 -35.03 -2.55
N LEU A 328 7.95 -33.71 -2.41
CA LEU A 328 8.16 -33.00 -1.15
C LEU A 328 7.32 -33.64 -0.04
N LYS A 329 7.90 -33.75 1.17
CA LYS A 329 7.25 -34.28 2.39
C LYS A 329 7.33 -33.25 3.53
N PRO A 330 6.63 -32.09 3.42
CA PRO A 330 6.64 -31.08 4.47
C PRO A 330 6.27 -31.68 5.84
N GLY A 331 6.93 -31.22 6.91
CA GLY A 331 6.72 -31.71 8.27
C GLY A 331 7.55 -32.95 8.66
N ARG A 332 8.37 -33.51 7.75
CA ARG A 332 9.40 -34.51 8.07
C ARG A 332 10.79 -33.87 8.04
N PRO A 333 11.76 -34.28 8.88
CA PRO A 333 13.15 -33.85 8.75
C PRO A 333 13.67 -34.05 7.33
N GLN A 334 14.31 -33.02 6.76
CA GLN A 334 14.75 -32.99 5.35
C GLN A 334 13.66 -33.32 4.32
N GLY A 335 12.39 -33.16 4.68
CA GLY A 335 11.26 -33.39 3.78
C GLY A 335 11.18 -32.43 2.60
N TYR A 336 12.02 -31.40 2.56
CA TYR A 336 12.21 -30.53 1.40
C TYR A 336 13.21 -31.08 0.38
N CYS A 337 14.02 -32.08 0.75
CA CYS A 337 14.94 -32.73 -0.18
C CYS A 337 14.21 -33.74 -1.07
N ILE A 338 14.51 -33.71 -2.36
CA ILE A 338 14.02 -34.67 -3.36
C ILE A 338 15.20 -35.39 -4.03
N PRO A 339 15.01 -36.56 -4.64
CA PRO A 339 16.07 -37.24 -5.40
C PRO A 339 16.58 -36.40 -6.57
N PHE A 340 17.87 -36.58 -6.92
CA PHE A 340 18.46 -35.99 -8.12
C PHE A 340 17.76 -36.50 -9.39
N ASN A 341 17.57 -35.61 -10.37
CA ASN A 341 16.93 -35.95 -11.63
C ASN A 341 17.75 -35.41 -12.82
N LYS A 342 18.32 -36.32 -13.63
CA LYS A 342 19.12 -35.99 -14.83
C LYS A 342 18.39 -35.14 -15.87
N ARG A 343 17.05 -35.13 -15.85
CA ARG A 343 16.20 -34.38 -16.80
C ARG A 343 15.65 -33.08 -16.22
N ALA A 344 16.00 -32.72 -14.98
CA ALA A 344 15.45 -31.55 -14.30
C ALA A 344 16.13 -30.22 -14.67
N GLY A 345 16.42 -29.99 -15.95
CA GLY A 345 17.13 -28.80 -16.43
C GLY A 345 16.26 -27.63 -16.90
N GLY A 346 14.95 -27.65 -16.64
CA GLY A 346 14.00 -26.62 -17.10
C GLY A 346 14.11 -25.26 -16.39
N CYS A 347 13.53 -24.22 -16.99
CA CYS A 347 13.61 -22.83 -16.50
C CYS A 347 12.75 -22.54 -15.25
N GLY A 348 11.89 -23.47 -14.84
CA GLY A 348 10.89 -23.21 -13.79
C GLY A 348 11.48 -22.89 -12.42
N ALA A 349 12.71 -23.34 -12.12
CA ALA A 349 13.42 -22.94 -10.91
C ALA A 349 13.80 -21.45 -10.93
N ALA A 350 14.39 -20.98 -12.04
CA ALA A 350 14.76 -19.57 -12.24
C ALA A 350 13.55 -18.64 -12.16
N MET A 351 12.46 -18.98 -12.84
CA MET A 351 11.24 -18.17 -12.89
C MET A 351 10.61 -17.88 -11.53
N ARG A 352 10.86 -18.75 -10.54
CA ARG A 352 10.28 -18.65 -9.18
C ARG A 352 11.24 -18.05 -8.16
N ALA A 353 12.49 -17.82 -8.52
CA ALA A 353 13.55 -17.46 -7.59
C ALA A 353 13.77 -15.95 -7.42
N MET A 354 13.17 -15.11 -8.28
CA MET A 354 13.34 -13.66 -8.21
C MET A 354 12.92 -13.08 -6.85
N CYS A 355 11.85 -13.62 -6.24
CA CYS A 355 11.41 -13.19 -4.91
C CYS A 355 12.45 -13.43 -3.80
N ILE A 356 13.35 -14.39 -3.98
CA ILE A 356 14.46 -14.64 -3.05
C ILE A 356 15.48 -13.51 -3.13
N GLY A 357 15.76 -12.98 -4.33
CA GLY A 357 16.59 -11.80 -4.52
C GLY A 357 16.00 -10.54 -3.88
N LEU A 358 14.68 -10.37 -3.97
CA LEU A 358 13.96 -9.30 -3.28
C LEU A 358 14.02 -9.44 -1.76
N ARG A 359 14.08 -10.68 -1.24
CA ARG A 359 14.15 -10.96 0.20
C ARG A 359 15.54 -10.72 0.80
N PHE A 360 16.59 -10.95 0.03
CA PHE A 360 17.99 -10.77 0.44
C PHE A 360 18.71 -9.77 -0.49
N PRO A 361 18.28 -8.51 -0.54
CA PRO A 361 18.82 -7.54 -1.49
C PRO A 361 20.18 -6.98 -1.05
N ARG A 362 20.54 -7.08 0.24
CA ARG A 362 21.73 -6.42 0.77
C ARG A 362 22.99 -7.25 0.52
N PRO A 363 24.15 -6.64 0.22
CA PRO A 363 25.41 -7.37 -0.02
C PRO A 363 25.80 -8.32 1.11
N GLU A 364 25.58 -7.95 2.37
CA GLU A 364 25.86 -8.77 3.55
C GLU A 364 24.95 -10.02 3.67
N GLU A 365 23.81 -10.06 2.96
CA GLU A 365 22.89 -11.19 2.93
C GLU A 365 23.20 -12.20 1.81
N LEU A 366 24.25 -11.95 1.02
CA LEU A 366 24.64 -12.82 -0.10
C LEU A 366 24.77 -14.32 0.28
N PRO A 367 25.34 -14.71 1.44
CA PRO A 367 25.37 -16.11 1.85
C PRO A 367 23.96 -16.74 1.99
N HIS A 368 23.00 -15.99 2.53
CA HIS A 368 21.61 -16.44 2.66
C HIS A 368 20.92 -16.51 1.30
N LEU A 369 21.14 -15.52 0.43
CA LEU A 369 20.64 -15.54 -0.94
C LEU A 369 21.11 -16.80 -1.67
N ILE A 370 22.40 -17.12 -1.61
CA ILE A 370 22.99 -18.29 -2.27
C ILE A 370 22.35 -19.57 -1.74
N ALA A 371 22.33 -19.75 -0.43
CA ALA A 371 21.81 -20.97 0.20
C ALA A 371 20.32 -21.18 -0.12
N VAL A 372 19.50 -20.14 0.05
CA VAL A 372 18.05 -20.22 -0.17
C VAL A 372 17.70 -20.40 -1.64
N SER A 373 18.34 -19.68 -2.56
CA SER A 373 18.05 -19.80 -3.99
C SER A 373 18.46 -21.17 -4.54
N VAL A 374 19.60 -21.73 -4.12
CA VAL A 374 20.03 -23.07 -4.52
C VAL A 374 19.07 -24.13 -3.99
N GLU A 375 18.72 -24.09 -2.70
CA GLU A 375 17.87 -25.12 -2.12
C GLU A 375 16.43 -25.03 -2.65
N ALA A 376 15.86 -23.83 -2.79
CA ALA A 376 14.57 -23.63 -3.47
C ALA A 376 14.58 -24.18 -4.91
N GLY A 377 15.70 -23.99 -5.62
CA GLY A 377 15.92 -24.58 -6.94
C GLY A 377 15.92 -26.10 -6.89
N ARG A 378 16.61 -26.71 -5.93
CA ARG A 378 16.65 -28.18 -5.73
C ARG A 378 15.28 -28.77 -5.42
N MET A 379 14.42 -28.06 -4.68
CA MET A 379 13.05 -28.50 -4.37
C MET A 379 12.16 -28.67 -5.61
N THR A 380 12.49 -28.02 -6.73
CA THR A 380 11.66 -28.04 -7.95
C THR A 380 12.37 -28.62 -9.17
N HIS A 381 13.71 -28.51 -9.20
CA HIS A 381 14.57 -28.91 -10.32
C HIS A 381 15.93 -29.37 -9.77
N HIS A 382 15.98 -30.58 -9.20
CA HIS A 382 17.21 -31.12 -8.62
C HIS A 382 18.21 -31.60 -9.69
N HIS A 383 18.75 -30.64 -10.43
CA HIS A 383 19.85 -30.75 -11.40
C HIS A 383 20.61 -29.42 -11.46
N PRO A 384 21.95 -29.40 -11.59
CA PRO A 384 22.73 -28.16 -11.60
C PRO A 384 22.24 -27.10 -12.59
N THR A 385 21.88 -27.51 -13.81
CA THR A 385 21.34 -26.57 -14.81
C THR A 385 20.01 -25.94 -14.41
N GLY A 386 19.22 -26.59 -13.55
CA GLY A 386 17.98 -26.06 -13.00
C GLY A 386 18.23 -25.15 -11.81
N TYR A 387 18.80 -25.68 -10.72
CA TYR A 387 18.93 -24.92 -9.46
C TYR A 387 19.98 -23.80 -9.52
N LEU A 388 21.00 -23.86 -10.40
CA LEU A 388 21.88 -22.71 -10.60
C LEU A 388 21.19 -21.58 -11.38
N GLY A 389 20.16 -21.91 -12.18
CA GLY A 389 19.28 -20.90 -12.78
C GLY A 389 18.46 -20.15 -11.72
N SER A 390 18.03 -20.84 -10.65
CA SER A 390 17.41 -20.20 -9.47
C SER A 390 18.35 -19.19 -8.82
N LEU A 391 19.60 -19.60 -8.58
CA LEU A 391 20.63 -18.71 -8.04
C LEU A 391 20.85 -17.48 -8.93
N ALA A 392 21.03 -17.67 -10.24
CA ALA A 392 21.26 -16.56 -11.16
C ALA A 392 20.10 -15.55 -11.16
N ALA A 393 18.85 -16.04 -11.20
CA ALA A 393 17.67 -15.18 -11.18
C ALA A 393 17.51 -14.42 -9.85
N ALA A 394 17.76 -15.09 -8.72
CA ALA A 394 17.74 -14.44 -7.41
C ALA A 394 18.84 -13.38 -7.29
N LEU A 395 20.06 -13.70 -7.73
CA LEU A 395 21.22 -12.81 -7.63
C LEU A 395 21.04 -11.55 -8.47
N PHE A 396 20.59 -11.69 -9.73
CA PHE A 396 20.32 -10.53 -10.58
C PHE A 396 19.16 -9.67 -10.06
N THR A 397 18.17 -10.31 -9.42
CA THR A 397 17.09 -9.56 -8.76
C THR A 397 17.64 -8.76 -7.58
N SER A 398 18.53 -9.33 -6.77
CA SER A 398 19.19 -8.62 -5.66
C SER A 398 20.05 -7.45 -6.19
N TYR A 399 20.84 -7.66 -7.25
CA TYR A 399 21.62 -6.59 -7.89
C TYR A 399 20.77 -5.47 -8.49
N ALA A 400 19.57 -5.76 -8.96
CA ALA A 400 18.67 -4.73 -9.47
C ALA A 400 18.07 -3.84 -8.36
N ILE A 401 18.14 -4.28 -7.11
CA ILE A 401 17.65 -3.53 -5.93
C ILE A 401 18.78 -2.72 -5.27
N GLN A 402 20.03 -3.19 -5.37
CA GLN A 402 21.23 -2.47 -4.94
C GLN A 402 21.53 -1.29 -5.86
#